data_AF-A0A970HZK8-F1
#
_entry.id   AF-A0A970HZK8-F1
#
_cell.length_a   1.000
_cell.length_b   1.000
_cell.length_c   1.000
_cell.angle_alpha   90.00
_cell.angle_beta   90.00
_cell.angle_gamma   90.00
#
_symmetry.space_group_name_H-M   'P 1'
#
loop_
_entity.id
_entity.type
_entity.pdbx_description
1 polymer ?
#
loop_
_entity_poly.entity_id
_entity_poly.type
_entity_poly.pdbx_seq_one_letter_code
_entity_poly.pdbx_strand_id
1 'polypeptide(L)'
;WPWLFGPFCEGWLKVYGKQGVNKVRKLIYGLEEVMDEAGITTLSEIHDGDPPHAPRGAVSQAWSVAEVLRVIDLIEGYSKNN
;
A
#
# COMPACT_ATOMS: atom_id res chain seq x y z
N TRP A 1 -9.28 2.62 4.01
CA TRP A 1 -9.19 1.21 3.57
C TRP A 1 -7.88 1.00 2.82
N PRO A 2 -6.86 0.36 3.42
CA PRO A 2 -5.55 0.20 2.78
C PRO A 2 -5.55 -0.68 1.52
N TRP A 3 -6.43 -1.70 1.42
CA TRP A 3 -6.49 -2.54 0.21
C TRP A 3 -6.68 -1.75 -1.11
N LEU A 4 -7.27 -0.56 -1.06
CA LEU A 4 -7.44 0.31 -2.24
C LEU A 4 -6.12 0.79 -2.85
N PHE A 5 -5.00 0.75 -2.12
CA PHE A 5 -3.68 1.04 -2.68
C PHE A 5 -3.33 0.10 -3.83
N GLY A 6 -3.77 -1.15 -3.76
CA GLY A 6 -3.60 -2.15 -4.80
C GLY A 6 -4.05 -1.72 -6.20
N PRO A 7 -5.37 -1.63 -6.45
CA PRO A 7 -5.90 -1.22 -7.75
C PRO A 7 -5.47 0.21 -8.12
N PHE A 8 -5.32 1.13 -7.16
CA PHE A 8 -4.83 2.48 -7.42
C PHE A 8 -3.40 2.46 -8.00
N CYS A 9 -2.47 1.77 -7.35
CA CYS A 9 -1.06 1.73 -7.76
C CYS A 9 -0.89 1.00 -9.10
N GLU A 10 -1.62 -0.10 -9.30
CA GLU A 10 -1.60 -0.81 -10.58
C GLU A 10 -2.15 0.06 -11.72
N GLY A 11 -3.28 0.76 -11.51
CA GLY A 11 -3.83 1.70 -12.46
C GLY A 11 -2.84 2.84 -12.78
N TRP A 12 -2.19 3.38 -11.75
CA TRP A 12 -1.17 4.41 -11.91
C TRP A 12 -0.01 3.93 -12.78
N LEU A 13 0.50 2.72 -12.55
CA LEU A 13 1.58 2.13 -13.33
C LEU A 13 1.15 1.83 -14.77
N LYS A 14 -0.10 1.42 -15.01
CA LYS A 14 -0.63 1.23 -16.37
C LYS A 14 -0.67 2.52 -17.18
N VAL A 15 -0.94 3.66 -16.53
CA VAL A 15 -1.00 4.97 -17.19
C VAL A 15 0.41 5.56 -17.42
N TYR A 16 1.27 5.51 -16.40
CA TYR A 16 2.54 6.24 -16.40
C TYR A 16 3.77 5.37 -16.63
N GLY A 17 3.61 4.04 -16.68
CA GLY A 17 4.70 3.08 -16.84
C GLY A 17 5.83 3.30 -15.82
N LYS A 18 7.08 3.21 -16.29
CA LYS A 18 8.28 3.38 -15.45
C LYS A 18 8.34 4.72 -14.72
N GLN A 19 7.79 5.80 -15.28
CA GLN A 19 7.79 7.11 -14.63
C GLN A 19 6.89 7.14 -13.38
N GLY A 20 5.89 6.25 -13.30
CA GLY A 20 4.99 6.14 -12.15
C GLY A 20 5.59 5.42 -10.94
N VAL A 21 6.67 4.66 -11.11
CA VAL A 21 7.24 3.79 -10.06
C VAL A 21 7.61 4.56 -8.79
N ASN A 22 8.19 5.74 -8.92
CA ASN A 22 8.59 6.54 -7.76
C ASN A 22 7.38 7.02 -6.93
N LYS A 23 6.24 7.29 -7.57
CA LYS A 23 5.00 7.67 -6.88
C LYS A 23 4.44 6.47 -6.11
N VAL A 24 4.35 5.31 -6.76
CA VAL A 24 3.84 4.09 -6.12
C VAL A 24 4.73 3.66 -4.95
N ARG A 25 6.05 3.69 -5.13
CA ARG A 25 7.01 3.40 -4.04
C ARG A 25 6.73 4.28 -2.82
N LYS A 26 6.63 5.60 -2.99
CA LYS A 26 6.35 6.52 -1.87
C LYS A 26 5.02 6.23 -1.17
N LEU A 27 3.99 5.83 -1.90
CA LEU A 27 2.68 5.51 -1.31
C LEU A 27 2.73 4.23 -0.47
N ILE A 28 3.37 3.17 -0.97
CA ILE A 28 3.42 1.88 -0.29
C ILE A 28 4.35 1.91 0.92
N TYR A 29 5.57 2.43 0.76
CA TYR A 29 6.53 2.52 1.87
C TYR A 29 6.12 3.56 2.92
N GLY A 30 5.24 4.50 2.58
CA GLY A 30 4.64 5.40 3.57
C GLY A 30 3.72 4.70 4.58
N LEU A 31 3.30 3.45 4.32
CA LEU A 31 2.50 2.67 5.26
C LEU A 31 3.32 2.11 6.42
N GLU A 32 4.65 2.14 6.36
CA GLU A 32 5.53 1.65 7.44
C GLU A 32 5.24 2.36 8.77
N GLU A 33 4.84 3.63 8.74
CA GLU A 33 4.52 4.43 9.93
C GLU A 33 3.37 3.83 10.75
N VAL A 34 2.41 3.17 10.10
CA VAL A 34 1.21 2.62 10.77
C VAL A 34 1.30 1.12 11.09
N MET A 35 2.38 0.45 10.66
CA MET A 35 2.48 -1.02 10.73
C MET A 35 2.62 -1.58 12.14
N ASP A 36 3.03 -0.74 13.09
CA ASP A 36 3.23 -1.08 14.50
C ASP A 36 2.26 -0.33 15.45
N GLU A 37 1.22 0.32 14.91
CA GLU A 37 0.26 1.11 15.72
C GLU A 37 -0.79 0.23 16.41
N ALA A 38 -1.49 -0.62 15.66
CA ALA A 38 -2.57 -1.48 16.17
C ALA A 38 -2.17 -2.96 16.30
N GLY A 39 -1.14 -3.38 15.58
CA GLY A 39 -0.63 -4.75 15.54
C GLY A 39 0.88 -4.73 15.30
N ILE A 40 1.46 -5.89 15.02
CA ILE A 40 2.91 -6.01 14.74
C ILE A 40 3.07 -6.32 13.27
N THR A 41 3.79 -5.46 12.53
CA THR A 41 4.10 -5.68 11.11
C THR A 41 2.88 -5.99 10.25
N THR A 42 1.76 -5.28 10.48
CA THR A 42 0.49 -5.54 9.77
C THR A 42 -0.28 -4.26 9.47
N LEU A 43 -1.38 -4.36 8.73
CA LEU A 43 -2.25 -3.24 8.40
C LEU A 43 -3.67 -3.49 8.88
N SER A 44 -4.22 -2.51 9.60
CA SER A 44 -5.62 -2.50 10.01
C SER A 44 -6.57 -2.33 8.83
N GLU A 45 -7.79 -2.82 9.00
CA GLU A 45 -8.82 -2.85 7.96
C GLU A 45 -9.18 -1.47 7.42
N ILE A 46 -9.38 -0.53 8.34
CA ILE A 46 -9.72 0.85 8.02
C ILE A 46 -8.94 1.82 8.90
N HIS A 47 -8.84 3.04 8.40
CA HIS A 47 -8.25 4.19 9.07
C HIS A 47 -9.22 5.34 8.91
N ASP A 48 -9.30 6.23 9.90
CA ASP A 48 -10.15 7.41 9.82
C ASP A 48 -9.73 8.32 8.65
N GLY A 49 -10.71 8.96 7.99
CA GLY A 49 -10.46 9.87 6.89
C GLY A 49 -9.83 11.20 7.32
N ASP A 50 -10.09 11.61 8.55
CA ASP A 50 -9.54 12.83 9.15
C ASP A 50 -8.33 12.51 10.04
N PRO A 51 -7.36 13.44 10.18
CA PRO A 51 -6.28 13.29 11.15
C PRO A 51 -6.81 13.03 12.57
N PRO A 52 -6.16 12.14 13.36
CA PRO A 52 -4.85 11.52 13.10
C PRO A 52 -4.91 10.21 12.32
N HIS A 53 -5.98 9.93 11.57
CA HIS A 53 -6.13 8.70 10.76
C HIS A 53 -6.07 7.39 11.56
N ALA A 54 -6.62 7.40 12.77
CA ALA A 54 -6.49 6.29 13.69
C ALA A 54 -7.03 4.96 13.11
N PRO A 55 -6.41 3.81 13.43
CA PRO A 55 -6.82 2.51 12.93
C PRO A 55 -8.20 2.10 13.49
N ARG A 56 -8.97 1.39 12.68
CA ARG A 56 -10.32 0.92 12.97
C ARG A 56 -10.55 -0.47 12.36
N GLY A 57 -11.63 -1.13 12.78
CA GLY A 57 -12.02 -2.45 12.27
C GLY A 57 -11.08 -3.55 12.74
N ALA A 58 -10.85 -4.56 11.90
CA ALA A 58 -9.88 -5.61 12.19
C ALA A 58 -8.45 -5.07 12.33
N VAL A 59 -7.75 -5.48 13.39
CA VAL A 59 -6.34 -5.12 13.66
C VAL A 59 -5.43 -5.45 12.49
N SER A 60 -5.65 -6.61 11.87
CA SER A 60 -4.88 -7.15 10.76
C SER A 60 -5.83 -7.67 9.70
N GLN A 61 -5.74 -7.14 8.48
CA GLN A 61 -6.64 -7.49 7.41
C GLN A 61 -5.91 -8.10 6.21
N ALA A 62 -6.23 -9.37 5.91
CA ALA A 62 -5.51 -10.17 4.92
C ALA A 62 -5.40 -9.51 3.55
N TRP A 63 -6.50 -8.96 3.00
CA TRP A 63 -6.47 -8.36 1.67
C TRP A 63 -5.70 -7.02 1.62
N SER A 64 -5.55 -6.32 2.75
CA SER A 64 -4.82 -5.05 2.80
C SER A 64 -3.32 -5.33 2.76
N VAL A 65 -2.88 -6.32 3.52
CA VAL A 65 -1.50 -6.83 3.47
C VAL A 65 -1.20 -7.43 2.10
N ALA A 66 -2.10 -8.24 1.54
CA ALA A 66 -1.92 -8.87 0.24
C ALA A 66 -1.74 -7.84 -0.89
N GLU A 67 -2.54 -6.77 -0.91
CA GLU A 67 -2.41 -5.73 -1.94
C GLU A 67 -1.09 -4.95 -1.82
N VAL A 68 -0.61 -4.69 -0.60
CA VAL A 68 0.72 -4.08 -0.41
C VAL A 68 1.83 -4.97 -0.97
N LEU A 69 1.84 -6.25 -0.63
CA LEU A 69 2.82 -7.21 -1.14
C LEU A 69 2.76 -7.32 -2.67
N ARG A 70 1.56 -7.36 -3.24
CA ARG A 70 1.35 -7.42 -4.69
C ARG A 70 1.89 -6.17 -5.39
N VAL A 71 1.72 -4.98 -4.81
CA VAL A 71 2.26 -3.74 -5.39
C VAL A 71 3.79 -3.71 -5.31
N ILE A 72 4.39 -4.25 -4.22
CA ILE A 72 5.85 -4.40 -4.11
C ILE A 72 6.39 -5.29 -5.24
N ASP A 73 5.79 -6.46 -5.47
CA ASP A 73 6.16 -7.34 -6.58
C ASP A 73 6.00 -6.64 -7.94
N LEU A 74 4.91 -5.88 -8.12
CA LEU A 74 4.66 -5.14 -9.34
C LEU A 74 5.77 -4.13 -9.65
N ILE A 75 6.18 -3.30 -8.68
CA ILE A 75 7.26 -2.30 -8.89
C ILE A 75 8.64 -2.94 -9.05
N GLU A 76 8.88 -4.13 -8.50
CA GLU A 76 10.08 -4.91 -8.80
C GLU A 76 10.11 -5.36 -10.26
N GLY A 77 8.97 -5.80 -10.81
CA GLY A 77 8.83 -6.15 -12.22
C GLY A 77 9.19 -5.00 -13.16
N TYR A 78 8.80 -3.76 -12.81
CA TYR A 78 9.20 -2.56 -13.58
C TYR A 78 10.70 -2.26 -13.52
N SER A 79 11.39 -2.70 -12.46
CA SER A 79 12.83 -2.48 -12.26
C SER A 79 13.70 -3.53 -12.97
N LYS A 80 13.19 -4.76 -13.14
CA LYS A 80 13.89 -5.89 -13.78
C LYS A 80 13.86 -5.83 -15.31
N ASN A 81 12.88 -5.15 -15.93
CA ASN A 81 12.77 -4.98 -17.39
C ASN A 81 13.75 -3.93 -17.95
N ASN A 82 15.03 -4.03 -17.59
CA ASN A 82 16.15 -3.26 -18.15
C ASN A 82 16.86 -4.05 -19.24
#